data_AF-A0A452ELF7-F1
#
_entry.id   AF-A0A452ELF7-F1
#
_cell.length_a   1.000
_cell.length_b   1.000
_cell.length_c   1.000
_cell.angle_alpha   90.00
_cell.angle_beta   90.00
_cell.angle_gamma   90.00
#
_symmetry.space_group_name_H-M   'P 1'
#
loop_
_entity.id
_entity.type
_entity.pdbx_description
1 polymer ?
#
loop_
_entity_poly.entity_id
_entity_poly.type
_entity_poly.pdbx_seq_one_letter_code
_entity_poly.pdbx_strand_id
1 'polypeptide(L)'
;MSSRWIYPGRVTILRVFWLLRLPQLFCTCVAFSLVADMGIWRGAVGNWSMSFWCVCFTMTLIISTVELYRRRSYFPFFWHNISVTFACYAALICLSASIIYSITHVQFLPDGPYRDRAIAAMAFSCIASVLYVIEVTGMRAWYNLKEIFFYEHTMRALLKVLETFVAGVIFALLCNFSLYLQEPALEWCVAVYSICFFLAAVVLLLGLAEWEYTPPRPFSIFQLVLSLLSVLLYISALVLWPLYQFSEEFGGLPQRFMDESCVDGLSYDMCAWDQCLAVAVLTAINLLVYVADLGYWAGQVSGGTENVSRSHPVTSLSEDIL
;
A
#
# COMPACT_ATOMS: atom_id res chain seq x y z
N MET A 1 11.17 29.67 15.02
CA MET A 1 9.76 29.44 15.44
C MET A 1 9.66 28.03 16.01
N SER A 2 9.34 27.90 17.29
CA SER A 2 9.19 26.61 17.97
C SER A 2 7.96 25.88 17.43
N SER A 3 8.15 24.77 16.71
CA SER A 3 7.10 23.80 16.40
C SER A 3 6.68 23.08 17.68
N ARG A 4 5.86 23.75 18.50
CA ARG A 4 5.25 23.15 19.69
C ARG A 4 4.18 22.16 19.22
N TRP A 5 4.60 20.93 18.93
CA TRP A 5 3.71 19.79 18.72
C TRP A 5 2.91 19.56 20.00
N ILE A 6 1.61 19.79 19.96
CA ILE A 6 0.71 19.47 21.07
C ILE A 6 0.43 17.98 20.98
N TYR A 7 1.11 17.18 21.82
CA TYR A 7 0.81 15.76 21.96
C TYR A 7 -0.68 15.55 22.23
N PRO A 8 -1.34 14.54 21.61
CA PRO A 8 -2.75 14.28 21.84
C PRO A 8 -2.97 13.97 23.33
N GLY A 9 -4.01 14.57 23.92
CA GLY A 9 -4.40 14.33 25.30
C GLY A 9 -4.75 12.86 25.55
N ARG A 10 -4.74 12.40 26.81
CA ARG A 10 -5.12 11.02 27.13
C ARG A 10 -6.54 10.66 26.69
N VAL A 11 -7.47 11.60 26.75
CA VAL A 11 -8.86 11.46 26.27
C VAL A 11 -8.90 11.19 24.77
N THR A 12 -8.00 11.86 24.04
CA THR A 12 -7.85 11.78 22.59
C THR A 12 -7.42 10.35 22.21
N ILE A 13 -6.37 9.81 22.84
CA ILE A 13 -5.92 8.42 22.61
C ILE A 13 -7.03 7.42 22.95
N LEU A 14 -7.69 7.60 24.09
CA LEU A 14 -8.71 6.67 24.57
C LEU A 14 -9.90 6.58 23.60
N ARG A 15 -10.33 7.72 23.02
CA ARG A 15 -11.44 7.72 22.05
C ARG A 15 -11.08 7.00 20.75
N VAL A 16 -9.86 7.20 20.22
CA VAL A 16 -9.40 6.47 19.02
C VAL A 16 -9.30 4.97 19.31
N PHE A 17 -8.80 4.60 20.48
CA PHE A 17 -8.76 3.21 20.88
C PHE A 17 -10.16 2.58 20.90
N TRP A 18 -11.11 3.19 21.60
CA TRP A 18 -12.47 2.64 21.75
C TRP A 18 -13.30 2.68 20.47
N LEU A 19 -13.19 3.75 19.66
CA LEU A 19 -14.01 3.92 18.46
C LEU A 19 -13.45 3.25 17.21
N LEU A 20 -12.13 3.06 17.12
CA LEU A 20 -11.48 2.55 15.91
C LEU A 20 -10.69 1.27 16.18
N ARG A 21 -9.69 1.32 17.08
CA ARG A 21 -8.81 0.17 17.30
C ARG A 21 -9.54 -1.06 17.84
N LEU A 22 -10.47 -0.89 18.79
CA LEU A 22 -11.23 -2.00 19.35
C LEU A 22 -12.16 -2.64 18.29
N PRO A 23 -12.93 -1.88 17.49
CA PRO A 23 -13.63 -2.44 16.34
C PRO A 23 -12.72 -3.09 15.27
N GLN A 24 -11.54 -2.52 14.96
CA GLN A 24 -10.57 -3.13 14.04
C GLN A 24 -10.11 -4.49 14.54
N LEU A 25 -9.78 -4.59 15.84
CA LEU A 25 -9.39 -5.84 16.50
C LEU A 25 -10.52 -6.86 16.46
N PHE A 26 -11.74 -6.45 16.77
CA PHE A 26 -12.91 -7.33 16.69
C PHE A 26 -13.12 -7.85 15.28
N CYS A 27 -13.13 -6.97 14.27
CA CYS A 27 -13.41 -7.35 12.88
C CYS A 27 -12.32 -8.27 12.31
N THR A 28 -11.04 -7.95 12.52
CA THR A 28 -9.93 -8.82 12.10
C THR A 28 -9.95 -10.16 12.84
N CYS A 29 -10.31 -10.17 14.12
CA CYS A 29 -10.46 -11.39 14.91
C CYS A 29 -11.56 -12.31 14.39
N VAL A 30 -12.74 -11.74 14.13
CA VAL A 30 -13.87 -12.48 13.57
C VAL A 30 -13.53 -13.02 12.18
N ALA A 31 -12.92 -12.21 11.30
CA ALA A 31 -12.54 -12.64 9.96
C ALA A 31 -11.57 -13.84 9.98
N PHE A 32 -10.50 -13.77 10.79
CA PHE A 32 -9.55 -14.89 10.87
C PHE A 32 -10.17 -16.12 11.55
N SER A 33 -11.01 -15.94 12.58
CA SER A 33 -11.62 -17.06 13.32
C SER A 33 -12.64 -17.82 12.46
N LEU A 34 -13.46 -17.11 11.70
CA LEU A 34 -14.45 -17.70 10.79
C LEU A 34 -13.79 -18.56 9.72
N VAL A 35 -12.66 -18.10 9.18
CA VAL A 35 -11.92 -18.84 8.15
C VAL A 35 -11.10 -19.98 8.75
N ALA A 36 -10.59 -19.83 9.98
CA ALA A 36 -9.95 -20.93 10.71
C ALA A 36 -10.92 -22.10 10.97
N ASP A 37 -12.17 -21.80 11.32
CA ASP A 37 -13.21 -22.81 11.59
C ASP A 37 -13.60 -23.64 10.35
N MET A 38 -13.32 -23.16 9.14
CA MET A 38 -13.55 -23.94 7.92
C MET A 38 -12.58 -25.12 7.76
N GLY A 39 -11.48 -25.16 8.52
CA GLY A 39 -10.50 -26.24 8.47
C GLY A 39 -9.95 -26.47 7.06
N ILE A 40 -10.08 -27.71 6.57
CA ILE A 40 -9.54 -28.14 5.27
C ILE A 40 -10.20 -27.39 4.09
N TRP A 41 -11.46 -26.97 4.23
CA TRP A 41 -12.25 -26.31 3.18
C TRP A 41 -11.80 -24.89 2.84
N ARG A 42 -10.87 -24.34 3.62
CA ARG A 42 -10.30 -23.00 3.45
C ARG A 42 -9.39 -22.87 2.21
N GLY A 43 -8.72 -23.95 1.80
CA GLY A 43 -7.79 -23.94 0.68
C GLY A 43 -6.54 -23.06 0.89
N ALA A 44 -5.68 -22.98 -0.13
CA ALA A 44 -4.44 -22.19 -0.09
C ALA A 44 -4.72 -20.69 0.05
N VAL A 45 -5.66 -20.14 -0.74
CA VAL A 45 -6.02 -18.71 -0.69
C VAL A 45 -6.57 -18.32 0.68
N GLY A 46 -7.45 -19.14 1.24
CA GLY A 46 -7.87 -18.92 2.61
C GLY A 46 -6.65 -18.98 3.55
N ASN A 47 -5.67 -19.87 3.30
CA ASN A 47 -4.43 -19.96 4.08
C ASN A 47 -3.67 -18.62 4.18
N TRP A 48 -3.56 -17.95 3.03
CA TRP A 48 -2.99 -16.61 2.93
C TRP A 48 -3.83 -15.56 3.67
N SER A 49 -5.15 -15.53 3.43
CA SER A 49 -6.03 -14.50 4.01
C SER A 49 -6.04 -14.48 5.54
N MET A 50 -6.17 -15.63 6.23
CA MET A 50 -6.11 -15.63 7.71
C MET A 50 -4.75 -15.20 8.23
N SER A 51 -3.65 -15.54 7.54
CA SER A 51 -2.31 -15.16 7.97
C SER A 51 -2.20 -13.64 7.98
N PHE A 52 -2.69 -12.99 6.92
CA PHE A 52 -2.78 -11.54 6.82
C PHE A 52 -3.69 -10.92 7.89
N TRP A 53 -4.88 -11.47 8.13
CA TRP A 53 -5.78 -10.97 9.18
C TRP A 53 -5.20 -11.16 10.59
N CYS A 54 -4.50 -12.26 10.84
CA CYS A 54 -3.82 -12.54 12.10
C CYS A 54 -2.67 -11.56 12.35
N VAL A 55 -1.86 -11.26 11.34
CA VAL A 55 -0.82 -10.22 11.41
C VAL A 55 -1.45 -8.85 11.68
N CYS A 56 -2.55 -8.51 10.97
CA CYS A 56 -3.26 -7.25 11.20
C CYS A 56 -3.77 -7.14 12.64
N PHE A 57 -4.40 -8.19 13.16
CA PHE A 57 -4.87 -8.27 14.55
C PHE A 57 -3.71 -8.09 15.55
N THR A 58 -2.65 -8.88 15.39
CA THR A 58 -1.50 -8.89 16.31
C THR A 58 -0.80 -7.55 16.35
N MET A 59 -0.55 -6.95 15.19
CA MET A 59 0.12 -5.65 15.12
C MET A 59 -0.76 -4.52 15.65
N THR A 60 -2.07 -4.52 15.36
CA THR A 60 -3.01 -3.57 15.95
C THR A 60 -3.11 -3.73 17.47
N LEU A 61 -3.00 -4.95 18.00
CA LEU A 61 -2.91 -5.18 19.45
C LEU A 61 -1.63 -4.59 20.02
N ILE A 62 -0.48 -4.83 19.39
CA ILE A 62 0.82 -4.30 19.84
C ILE A 62 0.78 -2.78 19.85
N ILE A 63 0.36 -2.15 18.75
CA ILE A 63 0.26 -0.69 18.63
C ILE A 63 -0.68 -0.14 19.69
N SER A 64 -1.88 -0.71 19.84
CA SER A 64 -2.86 -0.29 20.85
C SER A 64 -2.33 -0.43 22.27
N THR A 65 -1.63 -1.53 22.56
CA THR A 65 -1.02 -1.79 23.87
C THR A 65 0.03 -0.72 24.16
N VAL A 66 0.97 -0.49 23.24
CA VAL A 66 2.02 0.52 23.41
C VAL A 66 1.41 1.93 23.59
N GLU A 67 0.36 2.27 22.85
CA GLU A 67 -0.33 3.56 22.98
C GLU A 67 -1.09 3.72 24.31
N LEU A 68 -1.68 2.65 24.85
CA LEU A 68 -2.41 2.65 26.14
C LEU A 68 -1.48 2.64 27.36
N TYR A 69 -0.38 1.89 27.32
CA TYR A 69 0.62 1.84 28.39
C TYR A 69 1.46 3.13 28.50
N ARG A 70 1.20 4.12 27.64
CA ARG A 70 1.92 5.39 27.54
C ARG A 70 1.77 6.26 28.79
N ARG A 71 2.60 6.01 29.80
CA ARG A 71 2.79 6.87 30.98
C ARG A 71 3.91 7.89 30.71
N ARG A 72 3.58 8.94 29.95
CA ARG A 72 4.24 10.27 29.94
C ARG A 72 5.76 10.38 29.69
N SER A 73 6.46 9.40 29.10
CA SER A 73 7.90 9.57 28.79
C SER A 73 8.18 9.53 27.29
N TYR A 74 8.95 10.54 26.85
CA TYR A 74 9.64 10.72 25.56
C TYR A 74 9.63 9.47 24.65
N PHE A 75 8.63 9.36 23.78
CA PHE A 75 8.68 8.41 22.68
C PHE A 75 8.94 9.19 21.39
N PRO A 76 9.90 8.74 20.54
CA PRO A 76 10.27 9.45 19.33
C PRO A 76 9.09 9.51 18.34
N PHE A 77 9.03 10.59 17.58
CA PHE A 77 8.10 10.83 16.47
C PHE A 77 7.94 9.62 15.53
N PHE A 78 9.02 8.84 15.37
CA PHE A 78 9.10 7.55 14.68
C PHE A 78 7.93 6.58 14.95
N TRP A 79 7.45 6.47 16.20
CA TRP A 79 6.38 5.52 16.55
C TRP A 79 5.04 5.87 15.90
N HIS A 80 4.77 7.17 15.74
CA HIS A 80 3.56 7.63 15.08
C HIS A 80 3.59 7.32 13.59
N ASN A 81 4.71 7.59 12.91
CA ASN A 81 4.88 7.26 11.50
C ASN A 81 4.70 5.76 11.25
N ILE A 82 5.28 4.90 12.09
CA ILE A 82 5.07 3.44 12.00
C ILE A 82 3.59 3.08 12.14
N SER A 83 2.90 3.62 13.15
CA SER A 83 1.47 3.31 13.41
C SER A 83 0.59 3.66 12.21
N VAL A 84 0.85 4.80 11.57
CA VAL A 84 0.12 5.31 10.41
C VAL A 84 0.41 4.49 9.17
N THR A 85 1.69 4.26 8.88
CA THR A 85 2.11 3.43 7.75
C THR A 85 1.53 2.03 7.88
N PHE A 86 1.57 1.45 9.08
CA PHE A 86 0.94 0.16 9.35
C PHE A 86 -0.57 0.19 9.13
N ALA A 87 -1.30 1.21 9.61
CA ALA A 87 -2.73 1.33 9.38
C ALA A 87 -3.07 1.40 7.88
N CYS A 88 -2.24 2.09 7.07
CA CYS A 88 -2.39 2.12 5.61
C CYS A 88 -2.21 0.73 5.00
N TYR A 89 -1.17 0.00 5.39
CA TYR A 89 -0.97 -1.38 4.95
C TYR A 89 -2.11 -2.30 5.38
N ALA A 90 -2.57 -2.20 6.63
CA ALA A 90 -3.65 -3.02 7.15
C ALA A 90 -4.96 -2.78 6.39
N ALA A 91 -5.25 -1.53 5.99
CA ALA A 91 -6.39 -1.20 5.13
C ALA A 91 -6.30 -1.90 3.77
N LEU A 92 -5.14 -1.82 3.11
CA LEU A 92 -4.89 -2.42 1.80
C LEU A 92 -4.89 -3.96 1.85
N ILE A 93 -4.28 -4.53 2.88
CA ILE A 93 -4.25 -5.98 3.13
C ILE A 93 -5.68 -6.50 3.39
N CYS A 94 -6.47 -5.84 4.24
CA CYS A 94 -7.84 -6.28 4.51
C CYS A 94 -8.76 -6.10 3.28
N LEU A 95 -8.57 -5.04 2.48
CA LEU A 95 -9.31 -4.83 1.24
C LEU A 95 -8.96 -5.90 0.20
N SER A 96 -7.67 -6.11 -0.05
CA SER A 96 -7.19 -7.10 -1.02
C SER A 96 -7.60 -8.52 -0.63
N ALA A 97 -7.46 -8.91 0.65
CA ALA A 97 -7.91 -10.19 1.14
C ALA A 97 -9.43 -10.38 0.92
N SER A 98 -10.25 -9.34 1.13
CA SER A 98 -11.68 -9.40 0.87
C SER A 98 -12.00 -9.56 -0.62
N ILE A 99 -11.30 -8.87 -1.50
CA ILE A 99 -11.53 -8.94 -2.96
C ILE A 99 -11.08 -10.29 -3.51
N ILE A 100 -9.85 -10.70 -3.18
CA ILE A 100 -9.26 -11.96 -3.65
C ILE A 100 -10.11 -13.14 -3.17
N TYR A 101 -10.43 -13.18 -1.87
CA TYR A 101 -11.21 -14.28 -1.30
C TYR A 101 -12.64 -14.35 -1.88
N SER A 102 -13.23 -13.21 -2.25
CA SER A 102 -14.53 -13.16 -2.96
C SER A 102 -14.44 -13.80 -4.34
N ILE A 103 -13.44 -13.39 -5.13
CA ILE A 103 -13.27 -13.81 -6.52
C ILE A 103 -12.87 -15.29 -6.60
N THR A 104 -11.99 -15.77 -5.72
CA THR A 104 -11.39 -17.10 -5.87
C THR A 104 -12.06 -18.21 -5.06
N HIS A 105 -12.76 -17.87 -3.98
CA HIS A 105 -13.29 -18.87 -3.06
C HIS A 105 -14.81 -18.82 -3.02
N VAL A 106 -15.39 -17.66 -2.70
CA VAL A 106 -16.84 -17.57 -2.45
C VAL A 106 -17.71 -17.84 -3.68
N GLN A 107 -17.27 -17.43 -4.87
CA GLN A 107 -18.01 -17.67 -6.12
C GLN A 107 -18.13 -19.16 -6.48
N PHE A 108 -17.20 -19.99 -5.98
CA PHE A 108 -17.14 -21.42 -6.31
C PHE A 108 -17.66 -22.32 -5.18
N LEU A 109 -18.00 -21.76 -4.02
CA LEU A 109 -18.58 -22.53 -2.92
C LEU A 109 -20.08 -22.78 -3.16
N PRO A 110 -20.55 -24.04 -2.99
CA PRO A 110 -21.97 -24.33 -3.02
C PRO A 110 -22.70 -23.64 -1.85
N ASP A 111 -23.98 -23.33 -2.07
CA ASP A 111 -24.88 -22.79 -1.07
C ASP A 111 -24.84 -23.62 0.22
N GLY A 112 -24.38 -23.02 1.32
CA GLY A 112 -24.20 -23.73 2.59
C GLY A 112 -23.47 -22.92 3.66
N PRO A 113 -23.33 -23.48 4.87
CA PRO A 113 -22.80 -22.76 6.03
C PRO A 113 -21.35 -22.29 5.85
N TYR A 114 -20.56 -22.99 5.01
CA TYR A 114 -19.20 -22.58 4.68
C TYR A 114 -19.16 -21.32 3.83
N ARG A 115 -20.09 -21.17 2.87
CA ARG A 115 -20.20 -19.96 2.05
C ARG A 115 -20.63 -18.77 2.89
N ASP A 116 -21.59 -18.96 3.79
CA ASP A 116 -22.07 -17.91 4.69
C ASP A 116 -20.95 -17.40 5.62
N ARG A 117 -20.13 -18.33 6.15
CA ARG A 117 -18.94 -17.97 6.95
C ARG A 117 -17.90 -17.20 6.12
N ALA A 118 -17.70 -17.57 4.86
CA ALA A 118 -16.77 -16.89 3.97
C ALA A 118 -17.25 -15.47 3.65
N ILE A 119 -18.54 -15.30 3.37
CA ILE A 119 -19.20 -14.00 3.16
C ILE A 119 -19.07 -13.13 4.42
N ALA A 120 -19.35 -13.69 5.60
CA ALA A 120 -19.20 -12.97 6.85
C ALA A 120 -17.74 -12.53 7.08
N ALA A 121 -16.76 -13.41 6.86
CA ALA A 121 -15.33 -13.07 7.00
C ALA A 121 -14.91 -11.93 6.07
N MET A 122 -15.38 -11.92 4.82
CA MET A 122 -15.14 -10.82 3.88
C MET A 122 -15.78 -9.51 4.34
N ALA A 123 -17.04 -9.56 4.79
CA ALA A 123 -17.72 -8.38 5.29
C ALA A 123 -16.97 -7.75 6.47
N PHE A 124 -16.53 -8.56 7.44
CA PHE A 124 -15.72 -8.08 8.56
C PHE A 124 -14.35 -7.57 8.12
N SER A 125 -13.69 -8.21 7.14
CA SER A 125 -12.43 -7.70 6.56
C SER A 125 -12.62 -6.34 5.88
N CYS A 126 -13.72 -6.16 5.14
CA CYS A 126 -14.06 -4.89 4.50
C CYS A 126 -14.35 -3.79 5.54
N ILE A 127 -15.12 -4.11 6.58
CA ILE A 127 -15.36 -3.19 7.70
C ILE A 127 -14.04 -2.81 8.39
N ALA A 128 -13.14 -3.78 8.63
CA ALA A 128 -11.82 -3.50 9.19
C ALA A 128 -11.01 -2.54 8.30
N SER A 129 -11.02 -2.75 6.98
CA SER A 129 -10.36 -1.85 6.01
C SER A 129 -10.90 -0.42 6.11
N VAL A 130 -12.23 -0.25 6.10
CA VAL A 130 -12.88 1.06 6.26
C VAL A 130 -12.48 1.72 7.58
N LEU A 131 -12.43 0.97 8.68
CA LEU A 131 -11.99 1.50 9.98
C LEU A 131 -10.52 1.94 9.98
N TYR A 132 -9.62 1.23 9.29
CA TYR A 132 -8.23 1.66 9.13
C TYR A 132 -8.13 2.93 8.26
N VAL A 133 -8.94 3.05 7.20
CA VAL A 133 -9.01 4.27 6.39
C VAL A 133 -9.53 5.45 7.20
N ILE A 134 -10.59 5.25 8.00
CA ILE A 134 -11.12 6.27 8.90
C ILE A 134 -10.06 6.70 9.91
N GLU A 135 -9.24 5.78 10.39
CA GLU A 135 -8.14 6.13 11.28
C GLU A 135 -7.11 7.02 10.59
N VAL A 136 -6.60 6.61 9.43
CA VAL A 136 -5.59 7.35 8.66
C VAL A 136 -6.10 8.75 8.29
N THR A 137 -7.34 8.84 7.82
CA THR A 137 -7.96 10.12 7.42
C THR A 137 -8.38 10.97 8.63
N GLY A 138 -8.89 10.33 9.68
CA GLY A 138 -9.35 10.97 10.92
C GLY A 138 -8.22 11.52 11.79
N MET A 139 -6.98 11.12 11.55
CA MET A 139 -5.82 11.71 12.22
C MET A 139 -5.73 13.23 12.04
N ARG A 140 -6.18 13.77 10.91
CA ARG A 140 -6.24 15.22 10.64
C ARG A 140 -7.01 15.96 11.73
N ALA A 141 -8.20 15.46 12.08
CA ALA A 141 -9.08 16.09 13.07
C ALA A 141 -8.59 15.89 14.51
N TRP A 142 -7.83 14.83 14.74
CA TRP A 142 -7.46 14.38 16.08
C TRP A 142 -6.18 15.03 16.62
N TYR A 143 -5.24 15.34 15.71
CA TYR A 143 -3.89 15.76 16.05
C TYR A 143 -3.60 17.25 15.81
N ASN A 144 -4.61 18.08 15.47
CA ASN A 144 -4.48 19.53 15.24
C ASN A 144 -3.27 19.89 14.35
N LEU A 145 -3.03 19.09 13.31
CA LEU A 145 -1.93 19.29 12.37
C LEU A 145 -2.24 20.43 11.40
N LYS A 146 -1.23 21.26 11.09
CA LYS A 146 -1.37 22.39 10.16
C LYS A 146 -1.76 21.88 8.77
N GLU A 147 -2.86 22.43 8.25
CA GLU A 147 -3.65 21.88 7.13
C GLU A 147 -2.87 21.62 5.84
N ILE A 148 -1.91 22.49 5.50
CA ILE A 148 -1.16 22.43 4.24
C ILE A 148 0.00 21.41 4.31
N PHE A 149 0.73 21.38 5.43
CA PHE A 149 1.91 20.53 5.58
C PHE A 149 1.54 19.05 5.74
N PHE A 150 0.42 18.77 6.42
CA PHE A 150 -0.08 17.41 6.56
C PHE A 150 -0.62 16.88 5.23
N TYR A 151 -1.35 17.68 4.45
CA TYR A 151 -1.96 17.21 3.20
C TYR A 151 -0.90 16.77 2.17
N GLU A 152 0.11 17.59 1.91
CA GLU A 152 1.12 17.28 0.88
C GLU A 152 2.09 16.18 1.30
N HIS A 153 2.55 16.19 2.56
CA HIS A 153 3.47 15.18 3.06
C HIS A 153 2.79 13.82 3.26
N THR A 154 1.53 13.81 3.70
CA THR A 154 0.75 12.57 3.88
C THR A 154 0.36 11.97 2.54
N MET A 155 -0.05 12.77 1.56
CA MET A 155 -0.43 12.23 0.25
C MET A 155 0.74 11.54 -0.44
N ARG A 156 1.93 12.13 -0.39
CA ARG A 156 3.14 11.49 -0.91
C ARG A 156 3.48 10.20 -0.16
N ALA A 157 3.38 10.21 1.16
CA ALA A 157 3.60 9.00 1.96
C ALA A 157 2.60 7.88 1.63
N LEU A 158 1.33 8.21 1.38
CA LEU A 158 0.31 7.26 0.95
C LEU A 158 0.61 6.67 -0.42
N LEU A 159 1.08 7.49 -1.38
CA LEU A 159 1.51 7.00 -2.69
C LEU A 159 2.68 6.02 -2.56
N LYS A 160 3.67 6.30 -1.70
CA LYS A 160 4.78 5.37 -1.43
C LYS A 160 4.33 4.04 -0.81
N VAL A 161 3.35 4.07 0.10
CA VAL A 161 2.75 2.84 0.64
C VAL A 161 2.01 2.07 -0.46
N LEU A 162 1.31 2.75 -1.37
CA LEU A 162 0.62 2.10 -2.47
C LEU A 162 1.61 1.50 -3.49
N GLU A 163 2.70 2.21 -3.82
CA GLU A 163 3.76 1.72 -4.73
C GLU A 163 4.34 0.39 -4.23
N THR A 164 4.74 0.37 -2.96
CA THR A 164 5.33 -0.80 -2.29
C THR A 164 4.33 -1.94 -2.15
N PHE A 165 3.08 -1.64 -1.78
CA PHE A 165 2.03 -2.64 -1.66
C PHE A 165 1.71 -3.31 -3.00
N VAL A 166 1.48 -2.52 -4.06
CA VAL A 166 1.17 -3.04 -5.39
C VAL A 166 2.35 -3.84 -5.94
N ALA A 167 3.58 -3.33 -5.80
CA ALA A 167 4.78 -4.09 -6.17
C ALA A 167 4.89 -5.42 -5.42
N GLY A 168 4.58 -5.45 -4.13
CA GLY A 168 4.56 -6.66 -3.32
C GLY A 168 3.50 -7.67 -3.79
N VAL A 169 2.30 -7.20 -4.18
CA VAL A 169 1.25 -8.07 -4.74
C VAL A 169 1.70 -8.65 -6.09
N ILE A 170 2.28 -7.83 -6.98
CA ILE A 170 2.81 -8.31 -8.26
C ILE A 170 3.88 -9.39 -8.02
N PHE A 171 4.82 -9.13 -7.11
CA PHE A 171 5.87 -10.09 -6.77
C PHE A 171 5.30 -11.40 -6.22
N ALA A 172 4.30 -11.34 -5.33
CA ALA A 172 3.64 -12.53 -4.80
C ALA A 172 2.93 -13.36 -5.89
N LEU A 173 2.30 -12.71 -6.87
CA LEU A 173 1.70 -13.39 -8.03
C LEU A 173 2.77 -14.08 -8.89
N LEU A 174 3.93 -13.42 -9.08
CA LEU A 174 5.04 -13.94 -9.91
C LEU A 174 5.80 -15.10 -9.26
N CYS A 175 5.94 -15.13 -7.93
CA CYS A 175 6.60 -16.24 -7.24
C CYS A 175 5.95 -17.60 -7.56
N ASN A 176 4.62 -17.62 -7.74
CA ASN A 176 3.91 -18.82 -8.16
C ASN A 176 4.20 -19.20 -9.63
N PHE A 177 4.56 -18.22 -10.46
CA PHE A 177 4.77 -18.36 -11.92
C PHE A 177 6.20 -18.73 -12.34
N SER A 178 7.19 -18.53 -11.46
CA SER A 178 8.62 -18.67 -11.78
C SER A 178 9.06 -20.03 -12.35
N LEU A 179 8.19 -21.04 -12.26
CA LEU A 179 8.43 -22.38 -12.81
C LEU A 179 8.17 -22.49 -14.33
N TYR A 180 7.57 -21.48 -14.98
CA TYR A 180 7.11 -21.54 -16.37
C TYR A 180 7.75 -20.50 -17.31
N LEU A 181 8.71 -19.70 -16.83
CA LEU A 181 9.31 -18.64 -17.63
C LEU A 181 10.50 -19.17 -18.44
N GLN A 182 10.30 -19.31 -19.75
CA GLN A 182 11.34 -19.76 -20.69
C GLN A 182 11.79 -18.66 -21.66
N GLU A 183 11.14 -17.48 -21.63
CA GLU A 183 11.42 -16.35 -22.50
C GLU A 183 12.19 -15.22 -21.79
N PRO A 184 13.28 -14.69 -22.38
CA PRO A 184 14.15 -13.70 -21.73
C PRO A 184 13.44 -12.36 -21.46
N ALA A 185 12.41 -12.02 -22.24
CA ALA A 185 11.62 -10.80 -22.04
C ALA A 185 10.79 -10.86 -20.75
N LEU A 186 10.30 -12.04 -20.38
CA LEU A 186 9.52 -12.23 -19.16
C LEU A 186 10.44 -12.31 -17.93
N GLU A 187 11.63 -12.90 -18.06
CA GLU A 187 12.67 -12.82 -17.03
C GLU A 187 13.04 -11.36 -16.72
N TRP A 188 13.17 -10.52 -17.75
CA TRP A 188 13.38 -9.08 -17.58
C TRP A 188 12.23 -8.42 -16.80
N CYS A 189 10.98 -8.75 -17.09
CA CYS A 189 9.84 -8.22 -16.35
C CYS A 189 9.90 -8.62 -14.86
N VAL A 190 10.22 -9.88 -14.55
CA VAL A 190 10.41 -10.34 -13.15
C VAL A 190 11.53 -9.57 -12.46
N ALA A 191 12.65 -9.35 -13.15
CA ALA A 191 13.75 -8.54 -12.63
C ALA A 191 13.31 -7.11 -12.35
N VAL A 192 12.57 -6.47 -13.26
CA VAL A 192 11.98 -5.14 -13.08
C VAL A 192 11.13 -5.08 -11.81
N TYR A 193 10.16 -5.98 -11.66
CA TYR A 193 9.27 -5.98 -10.50
C TYR A 193 10.03 -6.20 -9.19
N SER A 194 11.02 -7.08 -9.20
CA SER A 194 11.88 -7.34 -8.04
C SER A 194 12.71 -6.11 -7.66
N ILE A 195 13.40 -5.51 -8.62
CA ILE A 195 14.21 -4.31 -8.40
C ILE A 195 13.33 -3.17 -7.88
N CYS A 196 12.20 -2.90 -8.51
CA CYS A 196 11.27 -1.85 -8.08
C CYS A 196 10.73 -2.09 -6.68
N PHE A 197 10.39 -3.35 -6.32
CA PHE A 197 9.98 -3.69 -4.96
C PHE A 197 11.07 -3.38 -3.93
N PHE A 198 12.32 -3.78 -4.19
CA PHE A 198 13.44 -3.47 -3.30
C PHE A 198 13.69 -1.96 -3.19
N LEU A 199 13.68 -1.22 -4.31
CA LEU A 199 13.85 0.23 -4.31
C LEU A 199 12.76 0.93 -3.50
N ALA A 200 11.50 0.54 -3.71
CA ALA A 200 10.36 1.12 -3.00
C ALA A 200 10.42 0.79 -1.49
N ALA A 201 10.82 -0.43 -1.12
CA ALA A 201 11.02 -0.83 0.27
C ALA A 201 12.14 -0.03 0.95
N VAL A 202 13.28 0.17 0.27
CA VAL A 202 14.38 1.01 0.77
C VAL A 202 13.93 2.46 0.97
N VAL A 203 13.21 3.03 0.00
CA VAL A 203 12.67 4.41 0.11
C VAL A 203 11.71 4.52 1.30
N LEU A 204 10.83 3.55 1.48
CA LEU A 204 9.90 3.51 2.61
C LEU A 204 10.63 3.39 3.96
N LEU A 205 11.60 2.48 4.07
CA LEU A 205 12.40 2.30 5.29
C LEU A 205 13.20 3.56 5.63
N LEU A 206 13.83 4.18 4.64
CA LEU A 206 14.54 5.44 4.83
C LEU A 206 13.59 6.58 5.22
N GLY A 207 12.38 6.62 4.66
CA GLY A 207 11.34 7.58 5.03
C GLY A 207 10.82 7.38 6.45
N LEU A 208 10.74 6.13 6.92
CA LEU A 208 10.41 5.82 8.31
C LEU A 208 11.54 6.20 9.25
N ALA A 209 12.79 5.89 8.90
CA ALA A 209 13.94 5.95 9.81
C ALA A 209 14.44 7.36 10.16
N GLU A 210 13.85 8.44 9.58
CA GLU A 210 14.25 9.85 9.73
C GLU A 210 15.65 10.03 10.33
N TRP A 211 16.67 9.68 9.55
CA TRP A 211 18.04 9.75 10.03
C TRP A 211 18.35 11.23 10.28
N GLU A 212 18.32 11.64 11.56
CA GLU A 212 18.49 13.02 12.07
C GLU A 212 19.77 13.74 11.57
N TYR A 213 20.65 13.02 10.85
CA TYR A 213 21.93 13.48 10.34
C TYR A 213 21.99 13.64 8.80
N THR A 214 20.92 13.30 8.05
CA THR A 214 20.92 13.47 6.59
C THR A 214 20.27 14.80 6.19
N PRO A 215 20.96 15.69 5.46
CA PRO A 215 20.35 16.94 5.03
C PRO A 215 19.14 16.64 4.11
N PRO A 216 18.01 17.37 4.27
CA PRO A 216 16.75 17.06 3.58
C PRO A 216 16.83 17.20 2.05
N ARG A 217 17.80 17.97 1.55
CA ARG A 217 17.96 18.27 0.11
C ARG A 217 18.54 17.09 -0.71
N PRO A 218 19.67 16.46 -0.36
CA PRO A 218 20.17 15.28 -1.08
C PRO A 218 19.23 14.08 -0.98
N PHE A 219 18.53 13.92 0.15
CA PHE A 219 17.57 12.83 0.35
C PHE A 219 16.40 12.89 -0.65
N SER A 220 15.82 14.08 -0.84
CA SER A 220 14.73 14.30 -1.80
C SER A 220 15.16 14.06 -3.26
N ILE A 221 16.40 14.44 -3.63
CA ILE A 221 16.93 14.21 -4.98
C ILE A 221 17.17 12.71 -5.21
N PHE A 222 17.72 12.00 -4.21
CA PHE A 222 17.92 10.56 -4.30
C PHE A 222 16.60 9.80 -4.52
N GLN A 223 15.56 10.14 -3.73
CA GLN A 223 14.22 9.57 -3.90
C GLN A 223 13.64 9.85 -5.29
N LEU A 224 13.82 11.07 -5.82
CA LEU A 224 13.38 11.42 -7.17
C LEU A 224 14.03 10.54 -8.24
N VAL A 225 15.36 10.37 -8.17
CA VAL A 225 16.10 9.53 -9.13
C VAL A 225 15.58 8.09 -9.10
N LEU A 226 15.32 7.54 -7.91
CA LEU A 226 14.75 6.20 -7.77
C LEU A 226 13.31 6.11 -8.31
N SER A 227 12.47 7.11 -8.08
CA SER A 227 11.11 7.16 -8.66
C SER A 227 11.16 7.23 -10.18
N LEU A 228 12.03 8.06 -10.77
CA LEU A 228 12.20 8.16 -12.22
C LEU A 228 12.71 6.86 -12.84
N LEU A 229 13.69 6.21 -12.20
CA LEU A 229 14.17 4.90 -12.61
C LEU A 229 13.04 3.87 -12.58
N SER A 230 12.23 3.86 -11.51
CA SER A 230 11.09 2.95 -11.37
C SER A 230 10.06 3.17 -12.48
N VAL A 231 9.74 4.42 -12.84
CA VAL A 231 8.85 4.74 -13.96
C VAL A 231 9.36 4.17 -15.28
N LEU A 232 10.64 4.36 -15.60
CA LEU A 232 11.23 3.83 -16.84
C LEU A 232 11.17 2.30 -16.90
N LEU A 233 11.49 1.65 -15.78
CA LEU A 233 11.41 0.18 -15.67
C LEU A 233 9.96 -0.30 -15.83
N TYR A 234 8.99 0.33 -15.15
CA TYR A 234 7.58 -0.02 -15.26
C TYR A 234 7.00 0.23 -16.66
N ILE A 235 7.43 1.26 -17.38
CA ILE A 235 7.06 1.46 -18.79
C ILE A 235 7.55 0.27 -19.63
N SER A 236 8.79 -0.19 -19.42
CA SER A 236 9.32 -1.35 -20.15
C SER A 236 8.51 -2.62 -19.86
N ALA A 237 8.16 -2.86 -18.59
CA ALA A 237 7.35 -4.01 -18.21
C ALA A 237 5.92 -3.92 -18.72
N LEU A 238 5.32 -2.71 -18.74
CA LEU A 238 3.97 -2.48 -19.26
C LEU A 238 3.85 -2.81 -20.74
N VAL A 239 4.93 -2.66 -21.52
CA VAL A 239 4.94 -3.01 -22.94
C VAL A 239 5.29 -4.48 -23.13
N LEU A 240 6.35 -4.96 -22.49
CA LEU A 240 6.86 -6.31 -22.70
C LEU A 240 5.91 -7.39 -22.13
N TRP A 241 5.34 -7.17 -20.95
CA TRP A 241 4.51 -8.18 -20.29
C TRP A 241 3.26 -8.53 -21.13
N PRO A 242 2.40 -7.58 -21.54
CA PRO A 242 1.23 -7.92 -22.33
C PRO A 242 1.59 -8.45 -23.72
N LEU A 243 2.68 -7.96 -24.31
CA LEU A 243 3.11 -8.38 -25.65
C LEU A 243 3.45 -9.87 -25.68
N TYR A 244 4.21 -10.36 -24.71
CA TYR A 244 4.61 -11.77 -24.66
C TYR A 244 3.54 -12.68 -24.05
N GLN A 245 2.65 -12.16 -23.20
CA GLN A 245 1.60 -12.97 -22.57
C GLN A 245 0.32 -13.09 -23.40
N PHE A 246 -0.06 -12.07 -24.18
CA PHE A 246 -1.35 -12.04 -24.88
C PHE A 246 -1.26 -12.00 -26.41
N SER A 247 -0.07 -11.86 -27.01
CA SER A 247 0.07 -11.88 -28.48
C SER A 247 0.42 -13.28 -28.98
N GLU A 248 -0.39 -13.81 -29.90
CA GLU A 248 -0.11 -15.09 -30.57
C GLU A 248 1.22 -15.08 -31.32
N GLU A 249 1.60 -13.92 -31.89
CA GLU A 249 2.86 -13.76 -32.64
C GLU A 249 4.11 -14.03 -31.78
N PHE A 250 3.99 -13.83 -30.47
CA PHE A 250 5.07 -14.02 -29.49
C PHE A 250 4.84 -15.26 -28.60
N GLY A 251 3.93 -16.16 -29.00
CA GLY A 251 3.64 -17.40 -28.27
C GLY A 251 2.72 -17.23 -27.04
N GLY A 252 2.10 -16.06 -26.89
CA GLY A 252 1.14 -15.77 -25.82
C GLY A 252 -0.27 -16.32 -26.09
N LEU A 253 -1.11 -16.30 -25.05
CA LEU A 253 -2.51 -16.75 -25.08
C LEU A 253 -3.45 -15.55 -25.11
N PRO A 254 -4.03 -15.19 -26.27
CA PRO A 254 -4.85 -13.97 -26.40
C PRO A 254 -6.19 -14.07 -25.67
N GLN A 255 -6.70 -15.28 -25.45
CA GLN A 255 -8.03 -15.51 -24.91
C GLN A 255 -8.02 -16.51 -23.75
N ARG A 256 -8.75 -16.15 -22.69
CA ARG A 256 -8.96 -16.95 -21.48
C ARG A 256 -9.43 -18.38 -21.76
N PHE A 257 -10.30 -18.59 -22.74
CA PHE A 257 -10.87 -19.91 -23.08
C PHE A 257 -9.85 -20.89 -23.68
N MET A 258 -8.68 -20.40 -24.12
CA MET A 258 -7.62 -21.21 -24.70
C MET A 258 -6.70 -21.82 -23.64
N ASP A 259 -6.84 -21.41 -22.38
CA ASP A 259 -6.07 -21.93 -21.26
C ASP A 259 -6.79 -23.14 -20.62
N GLU A 260 -6.22 -24.34 -20.78
CA GLU A 260 -6.79 -25.57 -20.22
C GLU A 260 -6.86 -25.54 -18.67
N SER A 261 -6.01 -24.73 -18.02
CA SER A 261 -6.06 -24.56 -16.54
C SER A 261 -7.31 -23.82 -16.06
N CYS A 262 -8.00 -23.12 -16.97
CA CYS A 262 -9.24 -22.37 -16.73
C CYS A 262 -10.51 -23.22 -16.89
N VAL A 263 -10.40 -24.46 -17.40
CA VAL A 263 -11.56 -25.31 -17.76
C VAL A 263 -12.04 -26.16 -16.59
N ASP A 264 -11.13 -26.60 -15.71
CA ASP A 264 -11.48 -27.35 -14.51
C ASP A 264 -11.80 -26.40 -13.34
N GLY A 265 -13.09 -26.11 -13.12
CA GLY A 265 -13.60 -25.32 -11.99
C GLY A 265 -13.40 -25.95 -10.60
N LEU A 266 -12.45 -26.87 -10.45
CA LEU A 266 -12.12 -27.59 -9.22
C LEU A 266 -10.70 -27.29 -8.70
N SER A 267 -9.88 -26.51 -9.42
CA SER A 267 -8.60 -26.04 -8.91
C SER A 267 -8.84 -24.84 -7.97
N TYR A 268 -8.39 -24.97 -6.73
CA TYR A 268 -8.46 -23.89 -5.71
C TYR A 268 -7.52 -22.70 -6.02
N ASP A 269 -6.87 -22.71 -7.18
CA ASP A 269 -5.86 -21.75 -7.62
C ASP A 269 -6.42 -20.88 -8.76
N MET A 270 -6.06 -19.59 -8.77
CA MET A 270 -6.45 -18.68 -9.85
C MET A 270 -5.91 -19.19 -11.20
N CYS A 271 -6.75 -19.17 -12.24
CA CYS A 271 -6.34 -19.50 -13.60
C CYS A 271 -5.12 -18.68 -14.06
N ALA A 272 -4.20 -19.31 -14.80
CA ALA A 272 -2.95 -18.70 -15.21
C ALA A 272 -3.19 -17.45 -16.08
N TRP A 273 -4.15 -17.50 -17.00
CA TRP A 273 -4.55 -16.32 -17.78
C TRP A 273 -5.06 -15.15 -16.92
N ASP A 274 -5.90 -15.43 -15.91
CA ASP A 274 -6.42 -14.41 -14.98
C ASP A 274 -5.31 -13.79 -14.12
N GLN A 275 -4.31 -14.59 -13.73
CA GLN A 275 -3.12 -14.10 -13.04
C GLN A 275 -2.25 -13.20 -13.94
N CYS A 276 -2.02 -13.59 -15.20
CA CYS A 276 -1.30 -12.76 -16.17
C CYS A 276 -1.99 -11.40 -16.40
N LEU A 277 -3.32 -11.42 -16.49
CA LEU A 277 -4.14 -10.21 -16.58
C LEU A 277 -4.01 -9.36 -15.31
N ALA A 278 -4.07 -9.98 -14.13
CA ALA A 278 -3.90 -9.28 -12.86
C ALA A 278 -2.53 -8.59 -12.78
N VAL A 279 -1.43 -9.26 -13.18
CA VAL A 279 -0.09 -8.66 -13.22
C VAL A 279 -0.05 -7.48 -14.19
N ALA A 280 -0.65 -7.59 -15.39
CA ALA A 280 -0.69 -6.49 -16.36
C ALA A 280 -1.44 -5.25 -15.81
N VAL A 281 -2.62 -5.47 -15.22
CA VAL A 281 -3.44 -4.40 -14.63
C VAL A 281 -2.73 -3.76 -13.44
N LEU A 282 -2.14 -4.56 -12.54
CA LEU A 282 -1.39 -4.05 -11.40
C LEU A 282 -0.14 -3.28 -11.83
N THR A 283 0.51 -3.69 -12.93
CA THR A 283 1.65 -2.98 -13.52
C THR A 283 1.25 -1.59 -14.02
N ALA A 284 0.11 -1.50 -14.72
CA ALA A 284 -0.44 -0.22 -15.16
C ALA A 284 -0.82 0.68 -13.96
N ILE A 285 -1.49 0.11 -12.95
CA ILE A 285 -1.84 0.82 -11.72
C ILE A 285 -0.56 1.33 -11.04
N ASN A 286 0.46 0.49 -10.87
CA ASN A 286 1.67 0.91 -10.17
C ASN A 286 2.40 2.03 -10.91
N LEU A 287 2.47 1.95 -12.24
CA LEU A 287 3.02 3.02 -13.07
C LEU A 287 2.27 4.34 -12.86
N LEU A 288 0.94 4.33 -12.82
CA LEU A 288 0.14 5.52 -12.56
C LEU A 288 0.43 6.12 -11.18
N VAL A 289 0.63 5.28 -10.16
CA VAL A 289 0.99 5.73 -8.81
C VAL A 289 2.36 6.41 -8.81
N TYR A 290 3.38 5.82 -9.45
CA TYR A 290 4.71 6.44 -9.59
C TYR A 290 4.65 7.77 -10.36
N VAL A 291 3.86 7.85 -11.43
CA VAL A 291 3.68 9.09 -12.20
C VAL A 291 2.98 10.15 -11.35
N ALA A 292 1.97 9.78 -10.56
CA ALA A 292 1.32 10.69 -9.63
C ALA A 292 2.30 11.21 -8.56
N ASP A 293 3.14 10.33 -7.98
CA ASP A 293 4.18 10.71 -7.00
C ASP A 293 5.15 11.75 -7.57
N LEU A 294 5.63 11.53 -8.81
CA LEU A 294 6.46 12.50 -9.53
C LEU A 294 5.72 13.83 -9.78
N GLY A 295 4.44 13.77 -10.14
CA GLY A 295 3.60 14.96 -10.34
C GLY A 295 3.46 15.79 -9.06
N TYR A 296 3.21 15.15 -7.92
CA TYR A 296 3.20 15.79 -6.61
C TYR A 296 4.57 16.38 -6.24
N TRP A 297 5.66 15.74 -6.65
CA TRP A 297 7.01 16.29 -6.46
C TRP A 297 7.26 17.55 -7.28
N ALA A 298 6.94 17.52 -8.57
CA ALA A 298 7.11 18.66 -9.46
C ALA A 298 6.28 19.88 -9.02
N GLY A 299 5.04 19.64 -8.56
CA GLY A 299 4.17 20.69 -8.02
C GLY A 299 4.78 21.40 -6.80
N GLN A 300 5.36 20.63 -5.87
CA GLN A 300 6.01 21.19 -4.68
C GLN A 300 7.25 22.03 -5.01
N VAL A 301 8.05 21.61 -5.99
CA VAL A 301 9.21 22.39 -6.45
C VAL A 301 8.76 23.70 -7.10
N SER A 302 7.74 23.65 -7.97
CA SER A 302 7.22 24.83 -8.68
C SER A 302 6.63 25.87 -7.72
N GLY A 303 5.78 25.45 -6.77
CA GLY A 303 5.18 26.34 -5.76
C GLY A 303 6.17 26.86 -4.72
N GLY A 304 7.28 26.15 -4.49
CA GLY A 304 8.40 26.64 -3.67
C GLY A 304 9.09 27.85 -4.31
N THR A 305 9.24 27.85 -5.63
CA THR A 305 9.84 28.97 -6.38
C THR A 305 8.98 30.23 -6.36
N GLU A 306 7.65 30.12 -6.38
CA GLU A 306 6.73 31.28 -6.31
C GLU A 306 6.71 31.95 -4.92
N ASN A 307 6.91 31.18 -3.85
CA ASN A 307 6.96 31.73 -2.50
C ASN A 307 8.30 32.42 -2.19
N VAL A 308 9.41 31.95 -2.79
CA VAL A 308 10.72 32.62 -2.71
C VAL A 308 10.73 33.92 -3.50
N SER A 309 10.09 33.97 -4.68
CA SER A 309 10.00 35.19 -5.49
C SER A 309 9.12 36.28 -4.84
N ARG A 310 8.11 35.90 -4.04
CA ARG A 310 7.31 36.85 -3.25
C ARG A 310 8.00 37.41 -2.01
N SER A 311 9.05 36.75 -1.50
CA SER A 311 9.78 37.21 -0.30
C SER A 311 10.93 38.18 -0.57
N HIS A 312 11.26 38.45 -1.84
CA HIS A 312 12.23 39.48 -2.22
C HIS A 312 11.62 40.50 -3.19
N PRO A 313 10.85 41.50 -2.70
CA PRO A 313 10.78 42.76 -3.43
C PRO A 313 12.17 43.38 -3.36
N VAL A 314 12.80 43.47 -4.52
CA VAL A 314 13.99 44.27 -4.79
C VAL A 314 13.73 45.68 -4.27
N THR A 315 14.34 46.05 -3.13
CA THR A 315 14.53 47.45 -2.77
C THR A 315 15.60 48.02 -3.70
N SER A 316 15.18 48.37 -4.92
CA SER A 316 15.84 49.40 -5.70
C SER A 316 15.44 50.74 -5.10
N LEU A 317 16.26 51.26 -4.19
CA LEU A 317 16.22 52.67 -3.84
C LEU A 317 17.30 53.36 -4.66
N SER A 318 16.89 53.92 -5.79
CA SER A 318 17.63 54.92 -6.53
C SER A 318 16.76 56.17 -6.58
N GLU A 319 17.39 57.34 -6.47
CA GLU A 319 16.83 58.72 -6.54
C GLU A 319 16.24 59.20 -5.17
N ASP A 320 16.66 60.29 -4.51
CA ASP A 320 17.34 61.53 -4.91
C ASP A 320 18.03 62.27 -3.73
N ILE A 321 19.18 62.90 -4.03
CA ILE A 321 19.60 64.30 -3.72
C ILE A 321 19.25 64.91 -2.34
N LEU A 322 20.26 65.02 -1.44
CA LEU A 322 20.94 66.27 -1.04
C LEU A 322 22.20 65.95 -0.21
#